data_AF-A0A2N3Q170-F1
#
_entry.id   AF-A0A2N3Q170-F1
#
_cell.length_a   1.000
_cell.length_b   1.000
_cell.length_c   1.000
_cell.angle_alpha   90.00
_cell.angle_beta   90.00
_cell.angle_gamma   90.00
#
_symmetry.space_group_name_H-M   'P 1'
#
loop_
_entity.id
_entity.type
_entity.pdbx_description
1 polymer ?
#
loop_
_entity_poly.entity_id
_entity_poly.type
_entity_poly.pdbx_seq_one_letter_code
_entity_poly.pdbx_strand_id
1 'polypeptide(L)'
;MLHVIVHTPADTLAALEAAEETGVHPILHSSAVAAQSLGAGYFLAMIEDARRRHPSAQCLAVLDCGTACGLALAALRGGVEAVSLDAPPAVLAKIADVAAQTGACLAPTIPDDALDLRNHPDPLAACRASFTGTGRDPRASVIEPPQND
;
A
#
# COMPACT_ATOMS: atom_id res chain seq x y z
N MET A 1 -4.46 -10.13 -7.28
CA MET A 1 -4.47 -8.69 -6.93
C MET A 1 -3.19 -8.11 -7.47
N LEU A 2 -3.21 -6.85 -7.89
CA LEU A 2 -2.04 -6.25 -8.50
C LEU A 2 -1.30 -5.40 -7.48
N HIS A 3 -0.01 -5.70 -7.28
CA HIS A 3 0.86 -5.01 -6.34
C HIS A 3 1.79 -4.09 -7.12
N VAL A 4 1.87 -2.83 -6.71
CA VAL A 4 2.71 -1.82 -7.36
C VAL A 4 3.55 -1.13 -6.31
N ILE A 5 4.87 -1.07 -6.52
CA ILE A 5 5.79 -0.36 -5.63
C ILE A 5 5.98 1.06 -6.16
N VAL A 6 5.68 2.05 -5.31
CA VAL A 6 5.78 3.48 -5.60
C VAL A 6 6.91 4.11 -4.79
N HIS A 7 7.66 5.00 -5.44
CA HIS A 7 8.82 5.71 -4.87
C HIS A 7 8.62 7.21 -4.89
N THR A 8 7.85 7.71 -5.85
CA THR A 8 7.68 9.14 -6.09
C THR A 8 6.20 9.53 -6.26
N PRO A 9 5.87 10.83 -6.12
CA PRO A 9 4.52 11.31 -6.43
C PRO A 9 4.09 11.02 -7.87
N ALA A 10 5.01 11.06 -8.83
CA ALA A 10 4.70 10.71 -10.21
C ALA A 10 4.27 9.24 -10.35
N ASP A 11 4.89 8.33 -9.59
CA ASP A 11 4.53 6.91 -9.57
C ASP A 11 3.10 6.71 -9.07
N THR A 12 2.73 7.39 -7.98
CA THR A 12 1.36 7.29 -7.44
C THR A 12 0.32 7.86 -8.39
N LEU A 13 0.63 8.95 -9.10
CA LEU A 13 -0.27 9.51 -10.09
C LEU A 13 -0.48 8.56 -11.26
N ALA A 14 0.61 8.04 -11.81
CA ALA A 14 0.56 7.08 -12.91
C ALA A 14 -0.25 5.83 -12.54
N ALA A 15 -0.07 5.31 -11.32
CA ALA A 15 -0.81 4.15 -10.84
C ALA A 15 -2.31 4.44 -10.67
N LEU A 16 -2.70 5.61 -10.15
CA LEU A 16 -4.11 5.97 -9.98
C LEU A 16 -4.78 6.35 -11.31
N GLU A 17 -4.06 7.00 -12.22
CA GLU A 17 -4.54 7.27 -13.58
C GLU A 17 -4.85 5.95 -14.30
N ALA A 18 -3.92 5.00 -14.29
CA ALA A 18 -4.14 3.67 -14.87
C ALA A 18 -5.29 2.92 -14.17
N ALA A 19 -5.43 3.04 -12.84
CA ALA A 19 -6.53 2.43 -12.11
C ALA A 19 -7.90 3.00 -12.53
N GLU A 20 -8.00 4.32 -12.69
CA GLU A 20 -9.21 5.01 -13.15
C GLU A 20 -9.59 4.59 -14.57
N GLU A 21 -8.61 4.49 -15.48
CA GLU A 21 -8.85 4.12 -16.88
C GLU A 21 -9.25 2.65 -17.07
N THR A 22 -8.68 1.76 -16.25
CA THR A 22 -8.85 0.30 -16.42
C THR A 22 -9.92 -0.28 -15.50
N GLY A 23 -10.30 0.43 -14.44
CA GLY A 23 -11.17 -0.10 -13.37
C GLY A 23 -10.50 -1.17 -12.51
N VAL A 24 -9.17 -1.30 -12.56
CA VAL A 24 -8.39 -2.17 -11.66
C VAL A 24 -8.10 -1.45 -10.36
N HIS A 25 -8.18 -2.18 -9.24
CA HIS A 25 -7.92 -1.62 -7.90
C HIS A 25 -6.58 -2.14 -7.38
N PRO A 26 -5.46 -1.42 -7.61
CA PRO A 26 -4.14 -1.88 -7.18
C PRO A 26 -3.92 -1.73 -5.67
N ILE A 27 -2.98 -2.53 -5.15
CA ILE A 27 -2.36 -2.32 -3.85
C ILE A 27 -1.04 -1.57 -4.09
N LEU A 28 -0.94 -0.34 -3.58
CA LEU A 28 0.24 0.50 -3.71
C LEU A 28 1.11 0.37 -2.47
N HIS A 29 2.34 -0.10 -2.65
CA HIS A 29 3.31 -0.24 -1.57
C HIS A 29 4.30 0.91 -1.65
N SER A 30 4.56 1.58 -0.53
CA SER A 30 5.77 2.40 -0.44
C SER A 30 7.00 1.53 -0.61
N SER A 31 8.11 2.06 -1.13
CA SER A 31 9.39 1.37 -0.95
C SER A 31 9.83 1.35 0.51
N ALA A 32 10.46 0.25 0.96
CA ALA A 32 11.02 0.13 2.30
C ALA A 32 11.96 1.29 2.68
N VAL A 33 12.71 1.82 1.71
CA VAL A 33 13.63 2.95 1.91
C VAL A 33 12.85 4.26 2.14
N ALA A 34 11.80 4.52 1.35
CA ALA A 34 10.98 5.72 1.50
C ALA A 34 10.23 5.73 2.83
N ALA A 35 9.67 4.59 3.24
CA ALA A 35 8.98 4.47 4.52
C ALA A 35 9.89 4.80 5.71
N GLN A 36 11.14 4.32 5.68
CA GLN A 36 12.12 4.56 6.75
C GLN A 36 12.73 5.97 6.72
N SER A 37 12.89 6.57 5.54
CA SER A 37 13.64 7.82 5.38
C SER A 37 12.74 9.07 5.38
N LEU A 38 11.58 9.01 4.73
CA LEU A 38 10.64 10.12 4.57
C LEU A 38 9.46 10.04 5.54
N GLY A 39 9.17 8.83 6.04
CA GLY A 39 8.14 8.59 7.04
C GLY A 39 6.72 8.52 6.48
N ALA A 40 5.80 8.10 7.35
CA ALA A 40 4.39 7.86 7.00
C ALA A 40 3.66 9.12 6.49
N GLY A 41 3.97 10.30 7.04
CA GLY A 41 3.33 11.56 6.63
C GLY A 41 3.60 11.93 5.18
N TYR A 42 4.82 11.70 4.69
CA TYR A 42 5.15 11.94 3.28
C TYR A 42 4.38 10.99 2.35
N PHE A 43 4.35 9.70 2.71
CA PHE A 43 3.61 8.70 1.95
C PHE A 43 2.11 9.04 1.88
N LEU A 44 1.50 9.43 3.01
CA LEU A 44 0.12 9.86 3.05
C LEU A 44 -0.17 11.07 2.16
N ALA A 45 0.68 12.11 2.23
CA ALA A 45 0.52 13.31 1.41
C ALA A 45 0.56 12.98 -0.10
N MET A 46 1.44 12.06 -0.49
CA MET A 46 1.56 11.58 -1.86
C MET A 46 0.29 10.84 -2.34
N ILE A 47 -0.22 9.93 -1.52
CA ILE A 47 -1.45 9.17 -1.83
C ILE A 47 -2.68 10.10 -1.88
N GLU A 48 -2.79 11.03 -0.94
CA GLU A 48 -3.89 12.00 -0.90
C GLU A 48 -3.88 12.89 -2.15
N ASP A 49 -2.70 13.35 -2.56
CA ASP A 49 -2.54 14.18 -3.75
C ASP A 49 -2.93 13.44 -5.03
N ALA A 50 -2.58 12.17 -5.15
CA ALA A 50 -3.01 11.32 -6.27
C ALA A 50 -4.53 11.07 -6.25
N ARG A 51 -5.12 10.76 -5.08
CA ARG A 51 -6.57 10.56 -4.91
C ARG A 51 -7.38 11.80 -5.29
N ARG A 52 -6.87 13.00 -4.99
CA ARG A 52 -7.53 14.27 -5.40
C ARG A 52 -7.56 14.45 -6.91
N ARG A 53 -6.56 13.96 -7.63
CA ARG A 53 -6.48 14.07 -9.10
C ARG A 53 -7.25 12.97 -9.83
N HIS A 54 -7.39 11.80 -9.21
CA HIS A 54 -8.10 10.65 -9.73
C HIS A 54 -9.16 10.16 -8.73
N PRO A 55 -10.23 10.94 -8.48
CA PRO A 55 -11.20 10.66 -7.43
C PRO A 55 -12.02 9.38 -7.67
N SER A 56 -12.06 8.88 -8.90
CA SER A 56 -12.77 7.63 -9.24
C SER A 56 -11.86 6.39 -9.09
N ALA A 57 -10.54 6.58 -8.98
CA ALA A 57 -9.60 5.48 -8.79
C ALA A 57 -9.74 4.87 -7.39
N GLN A 58 -9.79 3.54 -7.32
CA GLN A 58 -9.75 2.80 -6.06
C GLN A 58 -8.37 2.16 -5.88
N CYS A 59 -7.78 2.28 -4.69
CA CYS A 59 -6.55 1.59 -4.33
C CYS A 59 -6.46 1.37 -2.82
N LEU A 60 -5.64 0.41 -2.40
CA LEU A 60 -5.18 0.27 -1.02
C LEU A 60 -3.72 0.73 -0.93
N ALA A 61 -3.45 1.74 -0.11
CA ALA A 61 -2.12 2.27 0.14
C ALA A 61 -1.50 1.62 1.38
N VAL A 62 -0.41 0.91 1.16
CA VAL A 62 0.32 0.14 2.18
C VAL A 62 1.68 0.79 2.43
N LEU A 63 1.94 1.16 3.67
CA LEU A 63 3.28 1.56 4.10
C LEU A 63 4.11 0.31 4.44
N ASP A 64 5.13 0.03 3.64
CA ASP A 64 6.09 -1.05 3.87
C ASP A 64 7.04 -0.70 5.01
N CYS A 65 6.79 -1.29 6.18
CA CYS A 65 7.58 -1.04 7.38
C CYS A 65 8.79 -1.97 7.51
N GLY A 66 9.04 -2.87 6.55
CA GLY A 66 10.10 -3.87 6.64
C GLY A 66 10.04 -4.61 7.97
N THR A 67 11.12 -4.59 8.75
CA THR A 67 11.17 -5.19 10.10
C THR A 67 10.95 -4.17 11.24
N ALA A 68 10.69 -2.90 10.91
CA ALA A 68 10.62 -1.80 11.87
C ALA A 68 9.23 -1.69 12.53
N CYS A 69 8.99 -2.48 13.58
CA CYS A 69 7.72 -2.46 14.33
C CYS A 69 7.35 -1.06 14.88
N GLY A 70 8.34 -0.28 15.31
CA GLY A 70 8.11 1.09 15.79
C GLY A 70 7.57 2.02 14.69
N LEU A 71 8.02 1.84 13.45
CA LEU A 71 7.53 2.57 12.29
C LEU A 71 6.08 2.19 11.99
N ALA A 72 5.75 0.89 12.00
CA ALA A 72 4.37 0.42 11.80
C ALA A 72 3.41 1.03 12.83
N LEU A 73 3.76 0.99 14.12
CA LEU A 73 2.94 1.59 15.18
C LEU A 73 2.79 3.10 15.04
N ALA A 74 3.86 3.81 14.65
CA ALA A 74 3.81 5.25 14.41
C ALA A 74 2.94 5.59 13.21
N ALA A 75 3.02 4.81 12.13
CA ALA A 75 2.23 4.98 10.93
C ALA A 75 0.74 4.76 11.18
N LEU A 76 0.37 3.70 11.91
CA LEU A 76 -1.03 3.41 12.28
C LEU A 76 -1.63 4.56 13.10
N ARG A 77 -0.89 5.09 14.09
CA ARG A 77 -1.30 6.30 14.82
C ARG A 77 -1.38 7.55 13.95
N GLY A 78 -0.57 7.60 12.89
CA GLY A 78 -0.56 8.66 11.88
C GLY A 78 -1.69 8.58 10.86
N GLY A 79 -2.55 7.55 10.93
CA GLY A 79 -3.73 7.43 10.06
C GLY A 79 -3.46 6.74 8.71
N VAL A 80 -2.39 5.95 8.58
CA VAL A 80 -2.27 5.07 7.41
C VAL A 80 -3.37 4.03 7.41
N GLU A 81 -3.95 3.75 6.23
CA GLU A 81 -5.01 2.75 6.09
C GLU A 81 -4.47 1.33 6.09
N ALA A 82 -3.19 1.12 5.74
CA ALA A 82 -2.54 -0.18 5.81
C ALA A 82 -1.02 -0.08 6.03
N VAL A 83 -0.47 -1.10 6.70
CA VAL A 83 0.98 -1.32 6.83
C VAL A 83 1.31 -2.75 6.43
N SER A 84 2.51 -3.00 5.91
CA SER A 84 3.10 -4.35 5.86
C SER A 84 4.32 -4.40 6.78
N LEU A 85 4.54 -5.56 7.38
CA LEU A 85 5.61 -5.77 8.36
C LEU A 85 6.10 -7.22 8.26
N ASP A 86 7.41 -7.39 8.21
CA ASP A 86 8.09 -8.67 8.38
C ASP A 86 8.49 -8.84 9.86
N ALA A 87 7.73 -9.68 10.56
CA ALA A 87 7.93 -9.97 11.97
C ALA A 87 7.38 -11.36 12.33
N PRO A 88 7.76 -11.93 13.49
CA PRO A 88 7.19 -13.20 13.94
C PRO A 88 5.65 -13.12 14.11
N PRO A 89 4.92 -14.24 13.94
CA PRO A 89 3.44 -14.26 13.98
C PRO A 89 2.84 -13.61 15.22
N ALA A 90 3.45 -13.79 16.39
CA ALA A 90 3.00 -13.17 17.65
C ALA A 90 3.10 -11.63 17.64
N VAL A 91 4.03 -11.06 16.88
CA VAL A 91 4.15 -9.61 16.68
C VAL A 91 3.13 -9.14 15.66
N LEU A 92 3.00 -9.86 14.54
CA LEU A 92 2.01 -9.54 13.50
C LEU A 92 0.59 -9.52 14.05
N ALA A 93 0.23 -10.49 14.91
CA ALA A 93 -1.08 -10.52 15.57
C ALA A 93 -1.35 -9.25 16.40
N LYS A 94 -0.35 -8.76 17.14
CA LYS A 94 -0.47 -7.52 17.93
C LYS A 94 -0.59 -6.28 17.03
N ILE A 95 0.14 -6.25 15.93
CA ILE A 95 0.07 -5.14 14.96
C ILE A 95 -1.29 -5.14 14.24
N ALA A 96 -1.80 -6.31 13.87
CA ALA A 96 -3.13 -6.44 13.27
C ALA A 96 -4.24 -5.97 14.21
N ASP A 97 -4.15 -6.29 15.51
CA ASP A 97 -5.08 -5.80 16.53
C ASP A 97 -5.04 -4.27 16.65
N VAL A 98 -3.84 -3.67 16.75
CA VAL A 98 -3.68 -2.21 16.76
C VAL A 98 -4.23 -1.58 15.47
N ALA A 99 -3.97 -2.18 14.31
CA ALA A 99 -4.46 -1.68 13.04
C ALA A 99 -5.99 -1.67 13.00
N ALA A 100 -6.63 -2.76 13.43
CA ALA A 100 -8.08 -2.85 13.51
C ALA A 100 -8.68 -1.78 14.43
N GLN A 101 -8.06 -1.51 15.58
CA GLN A 101 -8.47 -0.45 16.51
C GLN A 101 -8.39 0.96 15.89
N THR A 102 -7.52 1.17 14.90
CA THR A 102 -7.40 2.44 14.16
C THR A 102 -8.16 2.49 12.84
N GLY A 103 -8.96 1.46 12.50
CA GLY A 103 -9.65 1.36 11.20
C GLY A 103 -8.71 1.09 10.02
N ALA A 104 -7.50 0.64 10.31
CA ALA A 104 -6.47 0.26 9.35
C ALA A 104 -6.33 -1.26 9.29
N CYS A 105 -5.42 -1.75 8.45
CA CYS A 105 -5.16 -3.18 8.32
C CYS A 105 -3.68 -3.54 8.21
N LEU A 106 -3.34 -4.77 8.63
CA LEU A 106 -2.05 -5.38 8.32
C LEU A 106 -2.16 -6.07 6.95
N ALA A 107 -1.41 -5.58 5.98
CA ALA A 107 -1.29 -6.14 4.65
C ALA A 107 -0.15 -7.18 4.58
N PRO A 108 -0.21 -8.13 3.62
CA PRO A 108 0.90 -9.02 3.34
C PRO A 108 2.13 -8.22 2.87
N THR A 109 3.31 -8.83 3.01
CA THR A 109 4.54 -8.30 2.43
C THR A 109 4.43 -8.22 0.90
N ILE A 110 5.29 -7.38 0.30
CA ILE A 110 5.34 -7.19 -1.14
C ILE A 110 5.67 -8.54 -1.81
N PRO A 111 4.88 -9.04 -2.78
CA PRO A 111 5.18 -10.26 -3.50
C PRO A 111 6.30 -10.05 -4.53
N ASP A 112 7.00 -11.13 -4.90
CA ASP A 112 8.14 -11.09 -5.84
C ASP A 112 7.75 -10.62 -7.25
N ASP A 113 6.49 -10.75 -7.64
CA ASP A 113 5.94 -10.34 -8.94
C ASP A 113 5.31 -8.93 -8.93
N ALA A 114 5.52 -8.15 -7.85
CA ALA A 114 5.05 -6.78 -7.79
C ALA A 114 5.70 -5.90 -8.89
N LEU A 115 4.89 -5.02 -9.47
CA LEU A 115 5.36 -4.03 -10.44
C LEU A 115 6.15 -2.93 -9.72
N ASP A 116 7.47 -2.93 -9.86
CA ASP A 116 8.32 -1.87 -9.31
C ASP A 116 8.52 -0.74 -10.32
N LEU A 117 7.87 0.40 -10.08
CA LEU A 117 7.89 1.55 -11.00
C LEU A 117 9.27 2.22 -11.14
N ARG A 118 10.20 1.97 -10.22
CA ARG A 118 11.60 2.42 -10.39
C ARG A 118 12.28 1.79 -11.61
N ASN A 119 11.82 0.60 -12.01
CA ASN A 119 12.40 -0.14 -13.14
C ASN A 119 11.79 0.25 -14.49
N HIS A 120 10.86 1.21 -14.50
CA HIS A 120 10.14 1.63 -15.71
C HIS A 120 10.35 3.11 -15.99
N PRO A 121 10.85 3.49 -17.18
CA PRO A 121 11.03 4.90 -17.54
C PRO A 121 9.70 5.63 -17.78
N ASP A 122 8.63 4.88 -18.06
CA ASP A 122 7.26 5.38 -18.20
C ASP A 122 6.36 4.59 -17.23
N PRO A 123 6.15 5.11 -16.01
CA PRO A 123 5.34 4.45 -14.99
C PRO A 123 3.89 4.22 -15.44
N LEU A 124 3.30 5.15 -16.19
CA LEU A 124 1.91 5.08 -16.62
C LEU A 124 1.73 3.98 -17.67
N ALA A 125 2.61 3.91 -18.66
CA ALA A 125 2.59 2.84 -19.65
C ALA A 125 2.79 1.46 -19.00
N ALA A 126 3.68 1.36 -18.00
CA ALA A 126 3.88 0.14 -17.25
C ALA A 126 2.62 -0.28 -16.48
N CYS A 127 1.98 0.64 -15.76
CA CYS A 127 0.71 0.38 -15.09
C CYS A 127 -0.37 -0.06 -16.08
N ARG A 128 -0.61 0.69 -17.17
CA ARG A 128 -1.61 0.32 -18.19
C ARG A 128 -1.39 -1.09 -18.76
N ALA A 129 -0.14 -1.48 -19.00
CA ALA A 129 0.19 -2.81 -19.50
C ALA A 129 -0.08 -3.93 -18.48
N SER A 130 0.13 -3.65 -17.19
CA SER A 130 -0.06 -4.63 -16.11
C SER A 130 -1.50 -4.70 -15.59
N PHE A 131 -2.28 -3.64 -15.71
CA PHE A 131 -3.62 -3.49 -15.13
C PHE A 131 -4.66 -4.20 -16.01
N THR A 132 -4.59 -5.53 -16.05
CA THR A 132 -5.50 -6.40 -16.82
C THR A 132 -6.50 -7.11 -15.90
N GLY A 133 -7.80 -7.00 -16.18
CA GLY A 133 -8.89 -7.61 -15.38
C GLY A 133 -9.81 -6.58 -14.69
N THR A 134 -10.85 -7.05 -13.99
CA THR A 134 -11.79 -6.19 -13.23
C THR A 134 -11.63 -6.35 -11.72
N GLY A 135 -11.88 -5.27 -10.98
CA GLY A 135 -11.57 -5.06 -9.58
C GLY A 135 -12.06 -6.14 -8.60
N ARG A 136 -11.12 -6.72 -7.86
CA ARG A 136 -11.36 -7.41 -6.59
C ARG A 136 -11.06 -6.43 -5.46
N ASP A 137 -11.87 -6.42 -4.40
CA ASP A 137 -11.64 -5.56 -3.24
C ASP A 137 -10.20 -5.75 -2.71
N PRO A 138 -9.36 -4.70 -2.74
CA PRO A 138 -7.96 -4.80 -2.34
C PRO A 138 -7.79 -5.13 -0.84
N ARG A 139 -8.82 -4.96 -0.01
CA ARG A 139 -8.80 -5.35 1.42
C ARG A 139 -9.06 -6.83 1.68
N ALA A 140 -9.47 -7.61 0.67
CA ALA A 140 -9.75 -9.04 0.85
C ALA A 140 -8.50 -9.90 1.18
N SER A 141 -7.29 -9.33 1.11
CA SER A 141 -6.02 -10.02 1.45
C SER A 141 -5.42 -9.54 2.78
N VAL A 142 -6.18 -8.79 3.57
CA VAL A 142 -5.74 -8.32 4.89
C VAL A 142 -5.55 -9.49 5.84
N ILE A 143 -4.50 -9.43 6.65
CA ILE A 143 -4.28 -10.34 7.77
C ILE A 143 -5.22 -9.90 8.90
N GLU A 144 -6.24 -10.71 9.16
CA GLU A 144 -7.18 -10.46 10.26
C GLU A 144 -6.49 -10.71 11.62
N PRO A 145 -6.83 -9.92 12.65
CA PRO A 145 -6.40 -10.24 14.00
C PRO A 145 -6.98 -11.60 14.41
N PRO A 146 -6.24 -12.41 15.20
CA PRO A 146 -6.78 -13.65 15.72
C PRO A 146 -8.06 -13.35 16.52
N GLN A 147 -9.16 -14.01 16.16
CA GLN A 147 -10.39 -13.98 16.93
C GLN A 147 -10.10 -14.65 18.28
N ASN A 148 -10.06 -13.87 19.35
CA ASN A 148 -9.78 -14.40 20.68
C ASN A 148 -11.13 -14.86 21.28
N ASP A 149 -11.40 -16.17 21.27
CA ASP A 149 -12.46 -16.80 22.07
C ASP A 149 -12.19 -16.66 23.58
#